data_AF-A0A3D1THK1-F1
#
_entry.id   AF-A0A3D1THK1-F1
#
_cell.length_a   1.000
_cell.length_b   1.000
_cell.length_c   1.000
_cell.angle_alpha   90.00
_cell.angle_beta   90.00
_cell.angle_gamma   90.00
#
_symmetry.space_group_name_H-M   'P 1'
#
loop_
_entity.id
_entity.type
_entity.pdbx_description
1 polymer ?
#
loop_
_entity_poly.entity_id
_entity_poly.type
_entity_poly.pdbx_seq_one_letter_code
_entity_poly.pdbx_strand_id
1 'polypeptide(L)'
;MRKRTSHTAARLPGFTLTIGFTIAYLSAVVLLPLSMLFMRAAGLGPAGFWEVVTTPRVVAAYKLSFGAAFAAAGINTIFGAVIAWCLVRYSFPGRRIVDAMVDLPFALPTAVSG
;
A
#
# COMPACT_ATOMS: atom_id res chain seq x y z
N MET A 1 14.83 29.71 -36.97
CA MET A 1 13.99 30.62 -36.15
C MET A 1 12.81 29.82 -35.57
N ARG A 2 13.00 29.12 -34.43
CA ARG A 2 12.01 28.15 -33.87
C ARG A 2 11.29 28.80 -32.68
N LYS A 3 10.02 29.17 -32.87
CA LYS A 3 9.16 29.75 -31.82
C LYS A 3 8.94 28.69 -30.72
N ARG A 4 9.40 28.97 -29.49
CA ARG A 4 8.98 28.26 -28.28
C ARG A 4 7.57 28.74 -27.94
N THR A 5 6.57 27.89 -28.15
CA THR A 5 5.22 28.09 -27.61
C THR A 5 5.21 27.59 -26.17
N SER A 6 5.24 28.53 -25.22
CA SER A 6 4.95 28.24 -23.82
C SER A 6 3.46 27.93 -23.69
N HIS A 7 3.11 26.66 -23.45
CA HIS A 7 1.78 26.29 -23.00
C HIS A 7 1.62 26.77 -21.55
N THR A 8 1.20 28.01 -21.36
CA THR A 8 0.72 28.48 -20.06
C THR A 8 -0.63 27.82 -19.83
N ALA A 9 -0.62 26.65 -19.19
CA ALA A 9 -1.84 25.99 -18.74
C ALA A 9 -2.64 26.99 -17.89
N ALA A 10 -3.85 27.31 -18.33
CA ALA A 10 -4.79 28.12 -17.57
C ALA A 10 -5.05 27.43 -16.23
N ARG A 11 -4.42 27.93 -15.16
CA ARG A 11 -4.73 27.48 -13.80
C ARG A 11 -6.14 27.98 -13.51
N LEU A 12 -7.09 27.06 -13.34
CA LEU A 12 -8.44 27.38 -12.86
C LEU A 12 -8.30 28.32 -11.64
N PRO A 13 -8.99 29.48 -11.61
CA PRO A 13 -8.94 30.37 -10.46
C PRO A 13 -9.41 29.59 -9.23
N GLY A 14 -8.55 29.49 -8.21
CA GLY A 14 -8.82 28.72 -7.00
C GLY A 14 -8.26 27.29 -6.97
N PHE A 15 -7.57 26.80 -8.01
CA PHE A 15 -6.99 25.44 -8.04
C PHE A 15 -6.09 25.12 -6.83
N THR A 16 -5.24 26.06 -6.41
CA THR A 16 -4.38 25.88 -5.24
C THR A 16 -5.19 25.76 -3.95
N LEU A 17 -6.29 26.51 -3.84
CA LEU A 17 -7.14 26.52 -2.65
C LEU A 17 -8.00 25.25 -2.57
N THR A 18 -8.56 24.80 -3.70
CA THR A 18 -9.34 23.56 -3.76
C THR A 18 -8.47 22.33 -3.54
N ILE A 19 -7.25 22.28 -4.09
CA ILE A 19 -6.27 21.22 -3.80
C ILE A 19 -5.85 21.25 -2.32
N GLY A 20 -5.51 22.42 -1.78
CA GLY A 20 -5.15 22.56 -0.37
C GLY A 20 -6.26 22.08 0.56
N PHE A 21 -7.50 22.47 0.28
CA PHE A 21 -8.68 22.00 1.02
C PHE A 21 -8.91 20.50 0.87
N THR A 22 -8.79 19.94 -0.35
CA THR A 22 -8.97 18.51 -0.61
C THR A 22 -7.94 17.68 0.14
N ILE A 23 -6.66 18.07 0.08
CA ILE A 23 -5.58 17.38 0.81
C ILE A 23 -5.80 17.50 2.31
N ALA A 24 -6.11 18.69 2.83
CA ALA A 24 -6.37 18.89 4.25
C ALA A 24 -7.55 18.05 4.74
N TYR A 25 -8.64 18.00 3.96
CA TYR A 25 -9.82 17.20 4.28
C TYR A 25 -9.52 15.70 4.28
N LEU A 26 -8.90 15.16 3.22
CA LEU A 26 -8.51 13.75 3.15
C LEU A 26 -7.52 13.39 4.26
N SER A 27 -6.57 14.29 4.55
CA SER A 27 -5.62 14.10 5.64
C SER A 27 -6.33 14.08 6.98
N ALA A 28 -7.28 14.99 7.23
CA ALA A 28 -8.05 15.00 8.47
C ALA A 28 -8.84 13.70 8.66
N VAL A 29 -9.48 13.18 7.60
CA VAL A 29 -10.22 11.91 7.63
C VAL A 29 -9.35 10.74 8.09
N VAL A 30 -8.07 10.70 7.71
CA VAL A 30 -7.12 9.63 8.09
C VAL A 30 -6.40 9.92 9.40
N LEU A 31 -5.96 11.16 9.62
CA LEU A 31 -5.15 11.56 10.77
C LEU A 31 -5.97 11.65 12.07
N LEU A 32 -7.26 12.01 11.99
CA LEU A 32 -8.11 12.05 13.18
C LEU A 32 -8.23 10.67 13.86
N PRO A 33 -8.64 9.57 13.19
CA PRO A 33 -8.74 8.27 13.85
C PRO A 33 -7.37 7.74 14.29
N LEU A 34 -6.30 7.98 13.51
CA LEU A 34 -4.95 7.60 13.92
C LEU A 34 -4.51 8.34 15.18
N SER A 35 -4.73 9.66 15.25
CA SER A 35 -4.36 10.45 16.44
C SER A 35 -5.14 10.01 17.67
N MET A 36 -6.44 9.71 17.53
CA MET A 36 -7.24 9.14 18.62
C MET A 36 -6.68 7.80 19.11
N LEU A 37 -6.25 6.91 18.21
CA LEU A 37 -5.60 5.65 18.57
C LEU A 37 -4.32 5.89 19.39
N PHE A 38 -3.47 6.82 18.94
CA PHE A 38 -2.25 7.19 19.68
C PHE A 38 -2.56 7.78 21.05
N MET A 39 -3.55 8.66 21.16
CA MET A 39 -3.97 9.24 22.44
C MET A 39 -4.48 8.16 23.41
N ARG A 40 -5.25 7.18 22.91
CA ARG A 40 -5.72 6.05 23.72
C ARG A 40 -4.57 5.17 24.19
N ALA A 41 -3.61 4.87 23.32
CA ALA A 41 -2.43 4.09 23.67
C ALA A 41 -1.52 4.83 24.67
N ALA A 42 -1.32 6.14 24.49
CA ALA A 42 -0.54 6.97 25.40
C ALA A 42 -1.15 7.06 26.81
N GLY A 43 -2.49 7.02 26.90
CA GLY A 43 -3.22 7.02 28.17
C GLY A 43 -3.00 5.78 29.05
N LEU A 44 -2.48 4.68 28.51
CA LEU A 44 -2.15 3.46 29.26
C LEU A 44 -0.84 3.58 30.07
N GLY A 45 -0.04 4.61 29.78
CA GLY A 45 1.31 4.74 30.32
C GLY A 45 2.29 3.69 29.79
N PRO A 46 3.61 3.85 30.04
CA PRO A 46 4.63 2.95 29.50
C PRO A 46 4.48 1.49 29.97
N ALA A 47 4.09 1.29 31.24
CA ALA A 47 3.91 -0.05 31.81
C ALA A 47 2.68 -0.77 31.24
N GLY A 48 1.53 -0.08 31.16
CA GLY A 48 0.31 -0.65 30.57
C GLY A 48 0.44 -0.92 29.08
N PHE A 49 1.19 -0.06 28.36
CA PHE A 49 1.53 -0.32 26.96
C PHE A 49 2.37 -1.60 26.81
N TRP A 50 3.41 -1.76 27.63
CA TRP A 50 4.28 -2.94 27.56
C TRP A 50 3.53 -4.23 27.87
N GLU A 51 2.65 -4.22 28.85
CA GLU A 51 1.80 -5.38 29.21
C GLU A 51 0.89 -5.80 28.05
N VAL A 52 0.23 -4.84 27.40
CA VAL A 52 -0.64 -5.12 26.24
C VAL A 52 0.15 -5.69 25.07
N VAL A 53 1.31 -5.10 24.74
CA VAL A 53 2.14 -5.53 23.60
C VAL A 53 2.78 -6.90 23.84
N THR A 54 3.07 -7.26 25.09
CA THR A 54 3.69 -8.54 25.46
C THR A 54 2.68 -9.64 25.80
N THR A 55 1.38 -9.36 25.73
CA THR A 55 0.33 -10.35 25.95
C THR A 55 0.52 -11.53 24.97
N PRO A 56 0.35 -12.80 25.41
CA PRO A 56 0.61 -13.98 24.58
C PRO A 56 -0.09 -13.96 23.22
N ARG A 57 -1.31 -13.42 23.17
CA ARG A 57 -2.10 -13.25 21.94
C ARG A 57 -1.44 -12.30 20.94
N VAL A 58 -0.93 -11.17 21.43
CA VAL A 58 -0.31 -10.14 20.60
C VAL A 58 1.05 -10.62 20.07
N VAL A 59 1.84 -11.27 20.92
CA VAL A 59 3.11 -11.87 20.51
C VAL A 59 2.90 -13.00 19.49
N ALA A 60 1.88 -13.84 19.68
CA ALA A 60 1.53 -14.87 18.69
C ALA A 60 1.11 -14.25 17.35
N ALA A 61 0.34 -13.15 17.37
CA ALA A 61 -0.02 -12.41 16.17
C ALA A 61 1.21 -11.82 15.46
N TYR A 62 2.18 -11.25 16.19
CA TYR A 62 3.43 -10.78 15.59
C TYR A 62 4.22 -11.91 14.94
N LYS A 63 4.39 -13.05 15.63
CA LYS A 63 5.08 -14.21 15.07
C LYS A 63 4.42 -14.71 13.80
N LEU A 64 3.08 -14.79 13.78
CA LEU A 64 2.34 -15.22 12.61
C LEU A 64 2.46 -14.22 11.47
N SER A 65 2.21 -12.93 11.72
CA SER A 65 2.26 -11.89 10.68
C SER A 65 3.65 -11.77 10.06
N PHE A 66 4.70 -11.63 10.89
CA PHE A 66 6.07 -11.52 10.40
C PHE A 66 6.56 -12.83 9.79
N GLY A 67 6.26 -13.98 10.40
CA GLY A 67 6.65 -15.28 9.88
C GLY A 67 6.00 -15.58 8.53
N ALA A 68 4.69 -15.36 8.41
CA ALA A 68 3.95 -15.55 7.17
C ALA A 68 4.40 -14.56 6.09
N ALA A 69 4.55 -13.27 6.42
CA ALA A 69 5.03 -12.27 5.48
C ALA A 69 6.45 -12.58 4.99
N PHE A 70 7.35 -13.03 5.88
CA PHE A 70 8.71 -13.40 5.51
C PHE A 70 8.75 -14.64 4.60
N ALA A 71 7.99 -15.68 4.95
CA ALA A 71 7.88 -16.88 4.11
C ALA A 71 7.26 -16.55 2.75
N ALA A 72 6.16 -15.80 2.73
CA ALA A 72 5.50 -15.36 1.50
C ALA A 72 6.42 -14.49 0.65
N ALA A 73 7.15 -13.54 1.26
CA ALA A 73 8.12 -12.71 0.56
C ALA A 73 9.25 -13.56 -0.03
N GLY A 74 9.83 -14.50 0.72
CA GLY A 74 10.87 -15.39 0.21
C GLY A 74 10.42 -16.22 -0.99
N ILE A 75 9.22 -16.83 -0.89
CA ILE A 75 8.61 -17.57 -2.00
C ILE A 75 8.36 -16.63 -3.19
N ASN A 76 7.73 -15.47 -2.96
CA ASN A 76 7.42 -14.51 -4.01
C ASN A 76 8.68 -13.93 -4.67
N THR A 77 9.77 -13.73 -3.93
CA THR A 77 11.04 -13.29 -4.50
C THR A 77 11.60 -14.34 -5.46
N ILE A 78 11.57 -15.63 -5.10
CA ILE A 78 12.10 -16.68 -5.98
C ILE A 78 11.20 -16.87 -7.21
N PHE A 79 9.92 -17.19 -6.99
CA PHE A 79 9.00 -17.50 -8.08
C PHE A 79 8.61 -16.26 -8.89
N GLY A 80 8.33 -15.15 -8.21
CA GLY A 80 8.01 -13.88 -8.86
C GLY A 80 9.17 -13.35 -9.69
N ALA A 81 10.42 -13.48 -9.24
CA ALA A 81 11.58 -13.10 -10.06
C ALA A 81 11.71 -13.98 -11.31
N VAL A 82 11.52 -15.29 -11.19
CA VAL A 82 11.56 -16.21 -12.34
C VAL A 82 10.45 -15.88 -13.34
N ILE A 83 9.21 -15.70 -12.87
CA ILE A 83 8.08 -15.36 -13.74
C ILE A 83 8.31 -14.01 -14.42
N ALA A 84 8.70 -12.98 -13.67
CA ALA A 84 8.98 -11.64 -14.21
C ALA A 84 10.12 -11.69 -15.24
N TRP A 85 11.19 -12.43 -14.96
CA TRP A 85 12.30 -12.63 -15.89
C TRP A 85 11.83 -13.27 -17.19
N CYS A 86 11.06 -14.35 -17.09
CA CYS A 86 10.50 -15.05 -18.25
C CYS A 86 9.60 -14.17 -19.10
N LEU A 87 8.69 -13.41 -18.47
CA LEU A 87 7.76 -12.52 -19.17
C LEU A 87 8.47 -11.34 -19.84
N VAL A 88 9.52 -10.78 -19.24
CA VAL A 88 10.25 -9.64 -19.82
C VAL A 88 11.21 -10.07 -20.93
N ARG A 89 11.89 -11.22 -20.77
CA ARG A 89 12.95 -11.64 -21.71
C ARG A 89 12.47 -12.52 -22.87
N TYR A 90 11.35 -13.23 -22.74
CA TYR A 90 10.90 -14.19 -23.76
C TYR A 90 9.50 -13.88 -24.31
N SER A 91 9.30 -14.23 -25.58
CA SER A 91 8.00 -14.16 -26.27
C SER A 91 7.56 -15.58 -26.65
N PHE A 92 6.62 -16.15 -25.88
CA PHE A 92 6.09 -17.49 -26.10
C PHE A 92 4.56 -17.47 -26.31
N PRO A 93 4.00 -18.43 -27.08
CA PRO A 93 2.55 -18.55 -27.24
C PRO A 93 1.91 -18.89 -25.88
N GLY A 94 0.96 -18.08 -25.42
CA GLY A 94 0.34 -18.20 -24.09
C GLY A 94 0.79 -17.16 -23.06
N ARG A 95 1.78 -16.31 -23.37
CA ARG A 95 2.27 -15.24 -22.49
C ARG A 95 1.16 -14.34 -21.93
N ARG A 96 0.17 -13.96 -22.75
CA ARG A 96 -0.95 -13.08 -22.34
C ARG A 96 -1.82 -13.69 -21.24
N ILE A 97 -1.97 -15.02 -21.21
CA ILE A 97 -2.76 -15.70 -20.17
C ILE A 97 -2.01 -15.63 -18.84
N VAL A 98 -0.71 -15.94 -18.85
CA VAL A 98 0.14 -15.88 -17.66
C VAL A 98 0.20 -14.45 -17.10
N ASP A 99 0.39 -13.46 -17.97
CA ASP A 99 0.40 -12.04 -17.61
C ASP A 99 -0.91 -11.63 -16.91
N ALA A 100 -2.05 -11.99 -17.50
CA ALA A 100 -3.37 -11.72 -16.91
C ALA A 100 -3.58 -12.44 -15.56
N MET A 101 -3.08 -13.67 -15.38
CA MET A 101 -3.19 -14.39 -14.10
C MET A 101 -2.40 -13.71 -12.99
N VAL A 102 -1.26 -13.10 -13.30
CA VAL A 102 -0.44 -12.35 -12.34
C VAL A 102 -1.09 -11.02 -11.96
N ASP A 103 -1.75 -10.35 -12.90
CA ASP A 103 -2.43 -9.06 -12.66
C ASP A 103 -3.83 -9.22 -12.06
N LEU A 104 -4.48 -10.37 -12.24
CA LEU A 104 -5.82 -10.68 -11.76
C LEU A 104 -6.06 -10.39 -10.26
N PRO A 105 -5.18 -10.78 -9.31
CA PRO A 105 -5.42 -10.48 -7.89
C PRO A 105 -5.53 -8.97 -7.59
N PHE A 106 -4.93 -8.10 -8.40
CA PHE A 106 -5.06 -6.65 -8.25
C PHE A 106 -6.35 -6.09 -8.85
N ALA A 107 -6.94 -6.81 -9.82
CA ALA A 107 -8.22 -6.45 -10.43
C ALA A 107 -9.43 -6.94 -9.62
N LEU A 108 -9.23 -7.92 -8.73
CA LEU A 108 -10.30 -8.50 -7.92
C LEU A 108 -10.54 -7.70 -6.62
N PRO A 109 -11.81 -7.42 -6.26
CA PRO A 109 -12.14 -6.90 -4.94
C PRO A 109 -11.69 -7.86 -3.84
N THR A 110 -11.11 -7.32 -2.77
CA THR A 110 -10.69 -8.07 -1.57
C THR A 110 -11.82 -8.85 -0.89
N ALA A 111 -13.08 -8.56 -1.25
CA ALA A 111 -14.27 -9.27 -0.81
C ALA A 111 -14.41 -10.70 -1.38
N VAL A 112 -13.66 -11.07 -2.41
CA VAL A 112 -13.80 -12.38 -3.11
C VAL A 112 -12.56 -13.28 -2.94
N SER A 113 -11.43 -12.72 -2.49
CA SER A 113 -10.13 -13.40 -2.40
C SER A 113 -9.72 -13.80 -0.98
N GLY A 114 -10.60 -13.61 0.01
CA GLY A 114 -10.41 -14.01 1.41
C GLY A 114 -10.81 -15.46 1.68
#